data_AF-E4Y944-F1
#
_entry.id   AF-E4Y944-F1
#
_cell.length_a   1.000
_cell.length_b   1.000
_cell.length_c   1.000
_cell.angle_alpha   90.00
_cell.angle_beta   90.00
_cell.angle_gamma   90.00
#
_symmetry.space_group_name_H-M   'P 1'
#
loop_
_entity.id
_entity.type
_entity.pdbx_description
1 polymer ?
#
loop_
_entity_poly.entity_id
_entity_poly.type
_entity_poly.pdbx_seq_one_letter_code
_entity_poly.pdbx_strand_id
1 'polypeptide(L)'
;MEEWQTNLQNAFRAGASRGDLGKLLLAGRRLRLDLMIDYETDSKFALEDLEDTGCYGNPLQKGEESYPGKGTPVDLIDELSKSLLFCYKCAAKDHGAECKGRGNYNSSFNKRAGAKCLDRKDTCEYTICQCDLQFAKVFGKMSISFDESYSVKNGFKREERCVAKAPKEAGIDSRLKNSGNKAQKSAAAETECCGFGLGRTIFKVDKQVCCDGDTVKPIGSC
;
A
#
# COMPACT_ATOMS: atom_id res chain seq x y z
N MET A 1 8.84 -32.48 -9.30
CA MET A 1 9.31 -31.23 -8.67
C MET A 1 9.30 -30.19 -9.77
N GLU A 2 8.56 -29.11 -9.62
CA GLU A 2 8.46 -28.06 -10.66
C GLU A 2 9.82 -27.36 -10.83
N GLU A 3 10.16 -26.92 -12.04
CA GLU A 3 11.48 -26.37 -12.38
C GLU A 3 11.93 -25.22 -11.44
N TRP A 4 10.98 -24.38 -11.03
CA TRP A 4 11.25 -23.29 -10.10
C TRP A 4 11.66 -23.78 -8.70
N GLN A 5 11.16 -24.93 -8.24
CA GLN A 5 11.49 -25.50 -6.93
C GLN A 5 12.95 -25.96 -6.92
N THR A 6 13.40 -26.60 -8.00
CA THR A 6 14.79 -27.02 -8.20
C THR A 6 15.71 -25.80 -8.27
N ASN A 7 15.31 -24.76 -9.01
CA ASN A 7 16.08 -23.51 -9.10
C ASN A 7 16.20 -22.81 -7.75
N LEU A 8 15.13 -22.82 -6.94
CA LEU A 8 15.15 -22.26 -5.59
C LEU A 8 16.12 -23.02 -4.68
N GLN A 9 16.07 -24.35 -4.70
CA GLN A 9 16.96 -25.20 -3.91
C GLN A 9 18.42 -25.01 -4.30
N ASN A 10 18.70 -24.91 -5.60
CA ASN A 10 20.05 -24.64 -6.09
C ASN A 10 20.54 -23.25 -5.68
N ALA A 11 19.68 -22.22 -5.70
CA ALA A 11 20.02 -20.88 -5.21
C ALA A 11 20.37 -20.90 -3.71
N PHE A 12 19.59 -21.60 -2.87
CA PHE A 12 19.91 -21.76 -1.46
C PHE A 12 21.21 -22.54 -1.24
N ARG A 13 21.46 -23.60 -2.01
CA ARG A 13 22.75 -24.35 -1.98
C ARG A 13 23.93 -23.49 -2.42
N ALA A 14 23.71 -22.53 -3.30
CA ALA A 14 24.70 -21.54 -3.73
C ALA A 14 24.84 -20.34 -2.77
N GLY A 15 24.18 -20.36 -1.60
CA GLY A 15 24.34 -19.35 -0.55
C GLY A 15 23.31 -18.22 -0.56
N ALA A 16 22.25 -18.29 -1.37
CA ALA A 16 21.18 -17.29 -1.34
C ALA A 16 20.49 -17.26 0.05
N SER A 17 20.29 -16.07 0.61
CA SER A 17 19.60 -15.91 1.89
C SER A 17 18.08 -15.85 1.70
N ARG A 18 17.33 -15.99 2.80
CA ARG A 18 15.89 -15.65 2.83
C ARG A 18 15.61 -14.21 2.41
N GLY A 19 16.54 -13.30 2.71
CA GLY A 19 16.46 -11.90 2.25
C GLY A 19 16.56 -11.78 0.74
N ASP A 20 17.42 -12.57 0.09
CA ASP A 20 17.57 -12.57 -1.36
C ASP A 20 16.35 -13.15 -2.06
N LEU A 21 15.75 -14.20 -1.50
CA LEU A 21 14.45 -14.68 -1.95
C LEU A 21 13.38 -13.58 -1.84
N GLY A 22 13.33 -12.84 -0.74
CA GLY A 22 12.41 -11.70 -0.58
C GLY A 22 12.60 -10.62 -1.65
N LYS A 23 13.84 -10.33 -2.05
CA LYS A 23 14.14 -9.38 -3.13
C LYS A 23 13.64 -9.88 -4.48
N LEU A 24 13.85 -11.17 -4.80
CA LEU A 24 13.40 -11.77 -6.05
C LEU A 24 11.87 -11.83 -6.15
N LEU A 25 11.19 -12.20 -5.07
CA LEU A 25 9.73 -12.19 -5.01
C LEU A 25 9.18 -10.79 -5.23
N LEU A 26 9.77 -9.77 -4.60
CA LEU A 26 9.39 -8.37 -4.80
C LEU A 26 9.63 -7.91 -6.25
N ALA A 27 10.76 -8.29 -6.87
CA ALA A 27 11.03 -7.96 -8.26
C ALA A 27 9.99 -8.59 -9.21
N GLY A 28 9.67 -9.88 -9.04
CA GLY A 28 8.61 -10.54 -9.79
C GLY A 28 7.23 -9.89 -9.58
N ARG A 29 6.96 -9.46 -8.35
CA ARG A 29 5.74 -8.72 -7.99
C ARG A 29 5.63 -7.36 -8.70
N ARG A 30 6.72 -6.58 -8.75
CA ARG A 30 6.78 -5.30 -9.49
C ARG A 30 6.53 -5.50 -10.98
N LEU A 31 7.26 -6.43 -11.60
CA LEU A 31 7.08 -6.80 -13.01
C LEU A 31 5.63 -7.19 -13.31
N ARG A 32 4.97 -7.88 -12.38
CA ARG A 32 3.57 -8.26 -12.57
C ARG A 32 2.61 -7.07 -12.57
N LEU A 33 2.84 -6.04 -11.73
CA LEU A 33 2.02 -4.83 -11.77
C LEU A 33 2.31 -3.96 -12.99
N ASP A 34 3.57 -3.84 -13.40
CA ASP A 34 3.91 -3.16 -14.66
C ASP A 34 3.21 -3.84 -15.85
N LEU A 35 3.24 -5.18 -15.92
CA LEU A 35 2.49 -5.93 -16.93
C LEU A 35 0.97 -5.71 -16.84
N MET A 36 0.40 -5.53 -15.64
CA MET A 36 -1.02 -5.19 -15.53
C MET A 36 -1.29 -3.81 -16.11
N ILE A 37 -0.44 -2.82 -15.84
CA ILE A 37 -0.56 -1.47 -16.39
C ILE A 37 -0.53 -1.54 -17.92
N ASP A 38 0.46 -2.24 -18.49
CA ASP A 38 0.65 -2.38 -19.95
C ASP A 38 -0.47 -3.13 -20.67
N TYR A 39 -1.21 -4.01 -19.97
CA TYR A 39 -2.30 -4.78 -20.55
C TYR A 39 -3.68 -4.17 -20.31
N GLU A 40 -3.82 -3.31 -19.30
CA GLU A 40 -5.06 -2.59 -19.02
C GLU A 40 -5.09 -1.21 -19.68
N THR A 41 -3.93 -0.65 -20.03
CA THR A 41 -3.78 0.72 -20.49
C THR A 41 -2.62 0.88 -21.47
N ASP A 42 -2.66 1.94 -22.28
CA ASP A 42 -1.52 2.41 -23.08
C ASP A 42 -0.70 3.46 -22.30
N SER A 43 -0.45 3.19 -21.00
CA SER A 43 0.31 4.11 -20.15
C SER A 43 1.71 4.33 -20.71
N LYS A 44 2.18 5.59 -20.65
CA LYS A 44 3.59 5.93 -20.88
C LYS A 44 4.42 5.92 -19.59
N PHE A 45 3.75 5.78 -18.45
CA PHE A 45 4.34 5.78 -17.12
C PHE A 45 4.42 4.37 -16.58
N ALA A 46 5.54 4.05 -15.95
CA ALA A 46 5.81 2.80 -15.25
C ALA A 46 5.76 3.02 -13.73
N LEU A 47 5.75 1.94 -12.95
CA LEU A 47 5.82 2.05 -11.49
C LEU A 47 7.09 2.72 -10.98
N GLU A 48 8.16 2.68 -11.76
CA GLU A 48 9.44 3.31 -11.42
C GLU A 48 9.32 4.84 -11.33
N ASP A 49 8.44 5.45 -12.14
CA ASP A 49 8.16 6.89 -12.11
C ASP A 49 7.53 7.35 -10.77
N LEU A 50 7.05 6.41 -9.96
CA LEU A 50 6.45 6.68 -8.64
C LEU A 50 7.43 6.53 -7.47
N GLU A 51 8.61 5.91 -7.64
CA GLU A 51 9.48 5.55 -6.50
C GLU A 51 9.79 6.76 -5.61
N ASP A 52 10.07 7.92 -6.20
CA ASP A 52 10.45 9.13 -5.46
C ASP A 52 9.47 10.28 -5.62
N THR A 53 8.21 9.98 -5.94
CA THR A 53 7.17 10.99 -6.19
C THR A 53 6.19 11.04 -5.02
N GLY A 54 5.73 12.24 -4.67
CA GLY A 54 4.64 12.47 -3.72
C GLY A 54 4.88 11.97 -2.30
N CYS A 55 3.79 11.89 -1.53
CA CYS A 55 3.77 11.49 -0.14
C CYS A 55 3.53 9.99 0.10
N TYR A 56 3.26 9.20 -0.93
CA TYR A 56 3.05 7.75 -0.86
C TYR A 56 3.91 6.99 -1.88
N GLY A 57 4.19 7.58 -3.05
CA GLY A 57 5.09 7.02 -4.07
C GLY A 57 4.71 5.60 -4.49
N ASN A 58 5.69 4.80 -4.94
CA ASN A 58 5.46 3.40 -5.30
C ASN A 58 5.25 2.52 -4.04
N PRO A 59 4.07 1.91 -3.81
CA PRO A 59 3.84 1.07 -2.61
C PRO A 59 4.67 -0.22 -2.57
N LEU A 60 5.32 -0.59 -3.68
CA LEU A 60 6.27 -1.70 -3.79
C LEU A 60 7.74 -1.26 -3.71
N GLN A 61 8.02 0.01 -3.33
CA GLN A 61 9.38 0.49 -3.11
C GLN A 61 10.09 -0.36 -2.03
N LYS A 62 11.38 -0.58 -2.20
CA LYS A 62 12.17 -1.55 -1.40
C LYS A 62 12.62 -0.93 -0.07
N GLY A 63 12.49 -1.68 1.04
CA GLY A 63 13.15 -1.39 2.33
C GLY A 63 12.37 -1.83 3.58
N GLU A 64 13.06 -2.14 4.68
CA GLU A 64 12.50 -2.04 6.05
C GLU A 64 12.51 -0.57 6.53
N GLU A 65 13.33 0.27 5.89
CA GLU A 65 13.38 1.74 6.02
C GLU A 65 12.62 2.47 4.90
N SER A 66 11.91 1.74 4.03
CA SER A 66 11.15 2.37 2.94
C SER A 66 10.04 3.22 3.53
N TYR A 67 10.09 4.51 3.23
CA TYR A 67 9.10 5.50 3.62
C TYR A 67 7.68 4.95 3.33
N PRO A 68 6.87 4.63 4.36
CA PRO A 68 5.66 3.82 4.21
C PRO A 68 4.47 4.61 3.65
N GLY A 69 4.69 5.81 3.11
CA GLY A 69 3.67 6.78 2.79
C GLY A 69 2.97 7.36 4.03
N LYS A 70 2.90 8.68 4.15
CA LYS A 70 2.20 9.36 5.25
C LYS A 70 1.73 10.76 4.85
N GLY A 71 0.82 11.30 5.66
CA GLY A 71 0.27 12.64 5.43
C GLY A 71 -0.84 12.65 4.39
N THR A 72 -1.17 13.86 3.92
CA THR A 72 -2.18 14.08 2.87
C THR A 72 -1.51 13.95 1.51
N PRO A 73 -2.07 13.17 0.57
CA PRO A 73 -1.56 13.11 -0.80
C PRO A 73 -1.46 14.47 -1.46
N VAL A 74 -0.46 14.63 -2.34
CA VAL A 74 -0.20 15.90 -3.02
C VAL A 74 -0.97 16.08 -4.33
N ASP A 75 -1.34 14.97 -4.97
CA ASP A 75 -2.12 14.93 -6.20
C ASP A 75 -2.96 13.64 -6.30
N LEU A 76 -3.60 13.43 -7.46
CA LEU A 76 -4.45 12.26 -7.72
C LEU A 76 -3.65 10.94 -7.84
N ILE A 77 -2.42 11.00 -8.34
CA ILE A 77 -1.56 9.81 -8.48
C ILE A 77 -1.08 9.35 -7.10
N ASP A 78 -0.77 10.31 -6.24
CA ASP A 78 -0.37 10.07 -4.85
C ASP A 78 -1.55 9.57 -4.00
N GLU A 79 -2.78 10.04 -4.26
CA GLU A 79 -4.00 9.47 -3.65
C GLU A 79 -4.23 8.04 -4.13
N LEU A 80 -4.03 7.75 -5.43
CA LEU A 80 -4.12 6.38 -5.95
C LEU A 80 -3.08 5.46 -5.29
N SER A 81 -1.86 5.95 -5.09
CA SER A 81 -0.77 5.24 -4.42
C SER A 81 -1.08 4.95 -2.95
N LYS A 82 -1.68 5.92 -2.24
CA LYS A 82 -2.22 5.73 -0.90
C LYS A 82 -3.30 4.66 -0.87
N SER A 83 -4.24 4.68 -1.81
CA SER A 83 -5.30 3.69 -1.91
C SER A 83 -4.76 2.28 -2.11
N LEU A 84 -3.73 2.12 -2.95
CA LEU A 84 -3.07 0.82 -3.15
C LEU A 84 -2.38 0.33 -1.86
N LEU A 85 -1.65 1.22 -1.18
CA LEU A 85 -1.05 0.91 0.11
C LEU A 85 -2.10 0.51 1.16
N PHE A 86 -3.23 1.21 1.21
CA PHE A 86 -4.33 0.90 2.14
C PHE A 86 -4.96 -0.45 1.81
N CYS A 87 -5.14 -0.76 0.53
CA CYS A 87 -5.60 -2.07 0.08
C CYS A 87 -4.70 -3.19 0.62
N TYR A 88 -3.37 -3.05 0.54
CA TYR A 88 -2.43 -4.03 1.10
C TYR A 88 -2.47 -4.13 2.63
N LYS A 89 -2.58 -3.00 3.33
CA LYS A 89 -2.68 -2.99 4.80
C LYS A 89 -3.96 -3.66 5.27
N CYS A 90 -5.06 -3.47 4.54
CA CYS A 90 -6.32 -4.13 4.82
C CYS A 90 -6.32 -5.61 4.43
N ALA A 91 -5.64 -6.00 3.34
CA ALA A 91 -5.44 -7.41 3.01
C ALA A 91 -4.73 -8.16 4.15
N ALA A 92 -3.74 -7.53 4.79
CA ALA A 92 -3.06 -8.09 5.96
C ALA A 92 -3.97 -8.22 7.19
N LYS A 93 -4.99 -7.37 7.31
CA LYS A 93 -6.01 -7.45 8.37
C LYS A 93 -7.00 -8.58 8.11
N ASP A 94 -7.43 -8.74 6.87
CA ASP A 94 -8.45 -9.73 6.49
C ASP A 94 -7.88 -11.16 6.44
N HIS A 95 -6.65 -11.32 5.96
CA HIS A 95 -6.08 -12.63 5.61
C HIS A 95 -4.89 -13.05 6.49
N GLY A 96 -4.46 -12.21 7.43
CA GLY A 96 -3.30 -12.49 8.29
C GLY A 96 -2.08 -11.63 7.95
N ALA A 97 -1.19 -11.49 8.93
CA ALA A 97 -0.09 -10.53 8.88
C ALA A 97 0.90 -10.79 7.73
N GLU A 98 0.98 -12.02 7.22
CA GLU A 98 1.77 -12.41 6.05
C GLU A 98 1.21 -11.87 4.73
N CYS A 99 -0.09 -11.51 4.69
CA CYS A 99 -0.76 -10.97 3.51
C CYS A 99 -0.43 -9.50 3.27
N LYS A 100 0.85 -9.22 3.06
CA LYS A 100 1.37 -7.91 2.70
C LYS A 100 1.47 -7.84 1.18
N GLY A 101 1.42 -6.64 0.58
CA GLY A 101 1.55 -6.41 -0.87
C GLY A 101 2.85 -6.91 -1.55
N ARG A 102 3.68 -7.65 -0.82
CA ARG A 102 4.85 -8.40 -1.29
C ARG A 102 4.53 -9.85 -1.69
N GLY A 103 3.32 -10.35 -1.39
CA GLY A 103 2.87 -11.68 -1.79
C GLY A 103 2.75 -11.81 -3.31
N ASN A 104 3.08 -13.00 -3.83
CA ASN A 104 2.85 -13.33 -5.24
C ASN A 104 1.44 -13.88 -5.44
N TYR A 105 0.93 -13.77 -6.66
CA TYR A 105 -0.39 -14.24 -7.07
C TYR A 105 -0.35 -14.72 -8.51
N ASN A 106 -1.33 -15.53 -8.89
CA ASN A 106 -1.52 -16.03 -10.24
C ASN A 106 -2.36 -15.05 -11.07
N SER A 107 -1.84 -14.67 -12.23
CA SER A 107 -2.53 -13.78 -13.17
C SER A 107 -2.34 -14.23 -14.62
N SER A 108 -3.33 -13.92 -15.47
CA SER A 108 -3.22 -14.05 -16.92
C SER A 108 -3.32 -12.69 -17.59
N PHE A 109 -2.64 -12.54 -18.73
CA PHE A 109 -2.62 -11.30 -19.51
C PHE A 109 -3.09 -11.56 -20.94
N ASN A 110 -4.05 -10.78 -21.42
CA ASN A 110 -4.56 -10.88 -22.79
C ASN A 110 -4.82 -9.48 -23.33
N LYS A 111 -4.23 -9.10 -24.48
CA LYS A 111 -4.36 -7.74 -25.02
C LYS A 111 -5.79 -7.33 -25.38
N ARG A 112 -6.70 -8.29 -25.63
CA ARG A 112 -8.12 -8.00 -25.87
C ARG A 112 -8.95 -7.97 -24.58
N ALA A 113 -8.63 -8.85 -23.63
CA ALA A 113 -9.45 -9.06 -22.43
C ALA A 113 -8.86 -8.45 -21.14
N GLY A 114 -7.70 -7.80 -21.22
CA GLY A 114 -6.96 -7.26 -20.08
C GLY A 114 -6.26 -8.33 -19.24
N ALA A 115 -5.89 -7.94 -18.03
CA ALA A 115 -5.37 -8.79 -16.98
C ALA A 115 -6.50 -9.43 -16.15
N LYS A 116 -6.27 -10.65 -15.66
CA LYS A 116 -7.19 -11.37 -14.77
C LYS A 116 -6.46 -11.99 -13.60
N CYS A 117 -7.10 -11.96 -12.45
CA CYS A 117 -6.68 -12.68 -11.24
C CYS A 117 -7.22 -14.12 -11.29
N LEU A 118 -6.33 -15.09 -11.08
CA LEU A 118 -6.64 -16.52 -11.26
C LEU A 118 -6.80 -17.27 -9.94
N ASP A 119 -6.29 -16.70 -8.83
CA ASP A 119 -6.43 -17.31 -7.52
C ASP A 119 -7.89 -17.37 -7.07
N ARG A 120 -8.17 -18.27 -6.12
CA ARG A 120 -9.51 -18.42 -5.56
C ARG A 120 -9.92 -17.13 -4.84
N LYS A 121 -11.17 -16.71 -5.00
CA LYS A 121 -11.76 -15.63 -4.20
C LYS A 121 -11.54 -15.86 -2.70
N ASP A 122 -11.47 -14.77 -1.95
CA ASP A 122 -11.26 -14.73 -0.49
C ASP A 122 -9.91 -15.30 -0.03
N THR A 123 -8.94 -15.42 -0.93
CA THR A 123 -7.53 -15.68 -0.59
C THR A 123 -6.72 -14.39 -0.57
N CYS A 124 -5.61 -14.40 0.17
CA CYS A 124 -4.68 -13.29 0.16
C CYS A 124 -4.22 -12.94 -1.26
N GLU A 125 -3.82 -13.95 -2.03
CA GLU A 125 -3.29 -13.83 -3.37
C GLU A 125 -4.30 -13.17 -4.31
N TYR A 126 -5.57 -13.58 -4.23
CA TYR A 126 -6.64 -12.95 -4.99
C TYR A 126 -6.85 -11.49 -4.57
N THR A 127 -6.86 -11.20 -3.27
CA THR A 127 -7.04 -9.83 -2.76
C THR A 127 -5.92 -8.90 -3.21
N ILE A 128 -4.65 -9.32 -3.08
CA ILE A 128 -3.50 -8.55 -3.56
C ILE A 128 -3.60 -8.33 -5.09
N CYS A 129 -3.91 -9.38 -5.84
CA CYS A 129 -4.11 -9.26 -7.29
C CYS A 129 -5.21 -8.26 -7.65
N GLN A 130 -6.32 -8.23 -6.90
CA GLN A 130 -7.41 -7.28 -7.14
C GLN A 130 -7.02 -5.84 -6.81
N CYS A 131 -6.26 -5.60 -5.73
CA CYS A 131 -5.68 -4.29 -5.43
C CYS A 131 -4.90 -3.75 -6.65
N ASP A 132 -4.08 -4.63 -7.22
CA ASP A 132 -3.15 -4.32 -8.31
C ASP A 132 -3.86 -4.09 -9.64
N LEU A 133 -4.82 -4.96 -9.97
CA LEU A 133 -5.62 -4.84 -11.17
C LEU A 133 -6.43 -3.54 -11.17
N GLN A 134 -7.02 -3.17 -10.03
CA GLN A 134 -7.75 -1.91 -9.89
C GLN A 134 -6.80 -0.71 -10.01
N PHE A 135 -5.59 -0.79 -9.45
CA PHE A 135 -4.57 0.25 -9.60
C PHE A 135 -4.20 0.42 -11.06
N ALA A 136 -3.84 -0.66 -11.76
CA ALA A 136 -3.43 -0.63 -13.15
C ALA A 136 -4.49 0.02 -14.07
N LYS A 137 -5.77 -0.36 -13.88
CA LYS A 137 -6.91 0.18 -14.65
C LYS A 137 -7.10 1.69 -14.51
N VAL A 138 -6.69 2.25 -13.38
CA VAL A 138 -6.82 3.68 -13.09
C VAL A 138 -5.54 4.42 -13.44
N PHE A 139 -4.39 3.88 -13.03
CA PHE A 139 -3.07 4.51 -13.16
C PHE A 139 -2.75 4.91 -14.60
N GLY A 140 -2.91 4.00 -15.56
CA GLY A 140 -2.57 4.32 -16.95
C GLY A 140 -3.51 5.31 -17.64
N LYS A 141 -4.62 5.69 -16.99
CA LYS A 141 -5.50 6.78 -17.44
C LYS A 141 -5.11 8.13 -16.85
N MET A 142 -4.19 8.18 -15.88
CA MET A 142 -3.82 9.39 -15.14
C MET A 142 -2.60 10.12 -15.72
N SER A 143 -2.26 9.89 -16.99
CA SER A 143 -1.06 10.46 -17.63
C SER A 143 -0.98 12.00 -17.59
N ILE A 144 -2.11 12.69 -17.48
CA ILE A 144 -2.20 14.16 -17.39
C ILE A 144 -1.91 14.67 -15.97
N SER A 145 -1.99 13.80 -14.96
CA SER A 145 -1.89 14.18 -13.54
C SER A 145 -0.49 14.02 -12.96
N PHE A 146 0.50 13.60 -13.75
CA PHE A 146 1.87 13.46 -13.27
C PHE A 146 2.57 14.82 -13.25
N ASP A 147 2.74 15.37 -12.05
CA ASP A 147 3.46 16.62 -11.81
C ASP A 147 4.86 16.31 -11.26
N GLU A 148 5.85 16.49 -12.11
CA GLU A 148 7.26 16.26 -11.78
C GLU A 148 7.76 17.11 -10.61
N SER A 149 7.09 18.22 -10.26
CA SER A 149 7.45 19.05 -9.10
C SER A 149 7.28 18.31 -7.76
N TYR A 150 6.50 17.22 -7.73
CA TYR A 150 6.37 16.34 -6.58
C TYR A 150 7.43 15.24 -6.50
N SER A 151 8.41 15.23 -7.41
CA SER A 151 9.56 14.32 -7.35
C SER A 151 10.63 14.83 -6.37
N VAL A 152 11.17 13.95 -5.53
CA VAL A 152 12.31 14.25 -4.65
C VAL A 152 13.52 14.72 -5.46
N LYS A 153 13.71 14.16 -6.67
CA LYS A 153 14.78 14.57 -7.60
C LYS A 153 14.67 16.03 -8.03
N ASN A 154 13.44 16.58 -8.04
CA ASN A 154 13.15 17.96 -8.41
C ASN A 154 12.98 18.88 -7.18
N GLY A 155 13.42 18.43 -5.99
CA GLY A 155 13.43 19.23 -4.78
C GLY A 155 12.19 19.09 -3.89
N PHE A 156 11.31 18.13 -4.18
CA PHE A 156 10.20 17.81 -3.28
C PHE A 156 10.72 17.25 -1.95
N LYS A 157 10.39 17.92 -0.84
CA LYS A 157 10.81 17.52 0.50
C LYS A 157 9.70 16.81 1.25
N ARG A 158 9.73 15.47 1.25
CA ARG A 158 8.72 14.61 1.90
C ARG A 158 8.60 14.89 3.39
N GLU A 159 9.72 15.18 4.06
CA GLU A 159 9.79 15.45 5.49
C GLU A 159 9.04 16.73 5.89
N GLU A 160 9.00 17.73 5.02
CA GLU A 160 8.27 18.98 5.24
C GLU A 160 6.80 18.83 4.81
N ARG A 161 6.54 18.23 3.64
CA ARG A 161 5.21 18.20 3.03
C ARG A 161 4.30 17.06 3.51
N CYS A 162 4.89 15.92 3.84
CA CYS A 162 4.19 14.67 4.11
C CYS A 162 4.15 14.35 5.61
N VAL A 163 3.77 15.34 6.41
CA VAL A 163 3.61 15.19 7.85
C VAL A 163 2.26 14.57 8.16
N ALA A 164 2.23 13.59 9.08
CA ALA A 164 0.98 13.13 9.66
C ALA A 164 0.36 14.30 10.45
N LYS A 165 -0.96 14.49 10.38
CA LYS A 165 -1.63 15.49 11.22
C LYS A 165 -1.23 15.22 12.67
N ALA A 166 -0.65 16.22 13.34
CA ALA A 166 -0.32 16.12 14.75
C ALA A 166 -1.57 15.70 15.53
N PRO A 167 -1.43 14.88 16.59
CA PRO A 167 -2.53 14.71 17.54
C PRO A 167 -2.97 16.11 17.95
N LYS A 168 -4.26 16.44 17.80
CA LYS A 168 -4.79 17.64 18.48
C LYS A 168 -4.45 17.45 19.95
N GLU A 169 -3.63 18.33 20.52
CA GLU A 169 -3.39 18.33 21.95
C GLU A 169 -4.77 18.41 22.62
N ALA A 170 -5.17 17.33 23.28
CA ALA A 170 -6.25 17.43 24.25
C ALA A 170 -5.73 18.44 25.27
N GLY A 171 -6.40 19.59 25.40
CA GLY A 171 -5.99 20.63 26.32
C GLY A 171 -5.80 20.05 27.71
N ILE A 172 -4.54 19.83 28.10
CA ILE A 172 -4.19 19.42 29.44
C ILE A 172 -4.35 20.68 30.29
N ASP A 173 -5.40 20.72 31.10
CA ASP A 173 -5.53 21.71 32.17
C ASP A 173 -4.24 21.68 33.00
N SER A 174 -3.54 22.81 32.99
CA SER A 174 -2.19 22.97 33.55
C SER A 174 -2.13 22.94 35.08
N ARG A 175 -3.22 22.51 35.76
CA ARG A 175 -3.32 22.43 37.22
C ARG A 175 -3.01 21.06 37.83
N LEU A 176 -2.76 20.02 37.04
CA LEU A 176 -2.41 18.67 37.54
C LEU A 176 -0.94 18.31 37.23
N LYS A 177 0.00 19.16 37.66
CA LYS A 177 1.42 18.78 37.74
C LYS A 177 1.81 18.58 39.20
N ASN A 178 1.53 17.40 39.73
CA ASN A 178 2.34 16.73 40.75
C ASN A 178 1.69 15.40 41.16
N SER A 179 2.07 14.32 40.48
CA SER A 179 2.27 13.00 41.09
C SER A 179 2.92 12.11 40.05
N GLY A 180 4.12 11.64 40.36
CA GLY A 180 4.87 10.74 39.51
C GLY A 180 4.05 9.48 39.24
N ASN A 181 3.82 9.18 37.97
CA ASN A 181 3.47 7.85 37.54
C ASN A 181 4.22 7.55 36.24
N LYS A 182 4.93 6.41 36.29
CA LYS A 182 5.66 5.81 35.18
C LYS A 182 4.79 5.80 33.92
N ALA A 183 5.42 6.15 32.81
CA ALA A 183 4.84 6.18 31.47
C ALA A 183 3.94 4.96 31.21
N GLN A 184 2.62 5.16 31.25
CA GLN A 184 1.69 4.30 30.56
C GLN A 184 1.98 4.49 29.07
N LYS A 185 2.69 3.52 28.49
CA LYS A 185 2.71 3.30 27.03
C LYS A 185 1.25 3.24 26.60
N SER A 186 0.75 4.33 26.01
CA SER A 186 -0.61 4.37 25.48
C SER A 186 -0.77 3.18 24.53
N ALA A 187 -1.70 2.27 24.83
CA ALA A 187 -2.07 1.22 23.91
C ALA A 187 -2.35 1.88 22.55
N ALA A 188 -1.65 1.46 21.49
CA ALA A 188 -1.89 1.99 20.16
C ALA A 188 -3.36 1.74 19.84
N ALA A 189 -4.10 2.80 19.47
CA ALA A 189 -5.51 2.68 19.13
C ALA A 189 -5.69 1.63 18.03
N GLU A 190 -6.59 0.68 18.27
CA GLU A 190 -6.91 -0.38 17.31
C GLU A 190 -7.47 0.22 16.02
N THR A 191 -7.01 -0.29 14.87
CA THR A 191 -7.41 0.19 13.55
C THR A 191 -8.10 -0.91 12.76
N GLU A 192 -9.16 -0.55 12.07
CA GLU A 192 -9.92 -1.44 11.19
C GLU A 192 -10.04 -0.88 9.77
N CYS A 193 -10.58 -1.69 8.87
CA CYS A 193 -10.72 -1.38 7.45
C CYS A 193 -12.19 -1.30 7.04
N CYS A 194 -12.51 -0.32 6.20
CA CYS A 194 -13.84 -0.13 5.60
C CYS A 194 -13.72 -0.11 4.08
N GLY A 195 -14.66 -0.74 3.37
CA GLY A 195 -14.69 -0.81 1.91
C GLY A 195 -13.95 -1.99 1.28
N PHE A 196 -13.83 -1.95 -0.06
CA PHE A 196 -13.24 -3.01 -0.87
C PHE A 196 -12.22 -2.48 -1.90
N GLY A 197 -11.21 -3.30 -2.21
CA GLY A 197 -10.18 -2.96 -3.20
C GLY A 197 -9.47 -1.63 -2.92
N LEU A 198 -9.37 -0.76 -3.92
CA LEU A 198 -8.79 0.58 -3.75
C LEU A 198 -9.68 1.57 -3.00
N GLY A 199 -10.96 1.25 -2.77
CA GLY A 199 -11.84 2.07 -1.95
C GLY A 199 -11.59 1.94 -0.45
N ARG A 200 -10.62 1.10 -0.04
CA ARG A 200 -10.40 0.77 1.36
C ARG A 200 -9.83 1.93 2.15
N THR A 201 -10.45 2.20 3.30
CA THR A 201 -10.01 3.20 4.25
C THR A 201 -9.67 2.55 5.59
N ILE A 202 -8.48 2.85 6.11
CA ILE A 202 -8.08 2.47 7.47
C ILE A 202 -8.58 3.54 8.44
N PHE A 203 -9.28 3.12 9.49
CA PHE A 203 -9.84 4.02 10.49
C PHE A 203 -9.54 3.54 11.91
N LYS A 204 -9.62 4.44 12.89
CA LYS A 204 -9.43 4.09 14.30
C LYS A 204 -10.78 3.78 14.94
N VAL A 205 -10.91 2.59 15.53
CA VAL A 205 -12.21 2.08 16.04
C VAL A 205 -12.73 2.86 17.24
N ASP A 206 -11.85 3.59 17.94
CA ASP A 206 -12.20 4.46 19.06
C ASP A 206 -12.75 5.83 18.62
N LYS A 207 -12.68 6.16 17.33
CA LYS A 207 -13.03 7.49 16.80
C LYS A 207 -14.00 7.45 15.63
N GLN A 208 -13.98 6.36 14.86
CA GLN A 208 -14.66 6.27 13.58
C GLN A 208 -15.36 4.92 13.44
N VAL A 209 -16.34 4.88 12.55
CA VAL A 209 -17.15 3.69 12.22
C VAL A 209 -17.26 3.57 10.70
N CYS A 210 -17.34 2.33 10.20
CA CYS A 210 -17.68 2.04 8.81
C CYS A 210 -19.22 2.02 8.68
N CYS A 211 -19.77 2.96 7.92
CA CYS A 211 -21.21 3.06 7.65
C CYS A 211 -21.60 2.28 6.40
N ASP A 212 -22.91 2.14 6.18
CA ASP A 212 -23.47 1.64 4.94
C ASP A 212 -22.90 2.42 3.73
N GLY A 213 -22.59 1.68 2.66
CA GLY A 213 -21.94 2.23 1.47
C GLY A 213 -20.44 2.43 1.60
N ASP A 214 -19.77 1.71 2.50
CA ASP A 214 -18.30 1.65 2.62
C ASP A 214 -17.65 3.00 2.96
N THR A 215 -18.34 3.83 3.74
CA THR A 215 -17.85 5.16 4.13
C THR A 215 -17.44 5.21 5.59
N VAL A 216 -16.25 5.77 5.87
CA VAL A 216 -15.77 5.99 7.23
C VAL A 216 -16.25 7.34 7.74
N LYS A 217 -16.96 7.34 8.87
CA LYS A 217 -17.45 8.56 9.54
C LYS A 217 -17.10 8.56 11.03
N PRO A 218 -17.16 9.72 11.72
CA PRO A 218 -17.10 9.75 13.18
C PRO A 218 -18.19 8.86 13.81
N ILE A 219 -17.89 8.30 14.98
CA ILE A 219 -18.89 7.50 15.74
C ILE A 219 -20.16 8.34 15.96
N GLY A 220 -21.32 7.75 15.66
CA GLY A 220 -22.63 8.42 15.76
C GLY A 220 -23.00 9.32 14.58
N SER A 221 -22.27 9.25 13.47
CA SER A 221 -22.53 10.06 12.25
C SER A 221 -22.88 9.23 11.00
N CYS A 222 -23.07 7.92 11.16
CA CYS A 222 -23.94 7.18 10.24
C CYS A 222 -25.38 7.67 10.51
#